data_AF-A0A517NY29-F1
#
_entry.id   AF-A0A517NY29-F1
#
_cell.length_a   1.000
_cell.length_b   1.000
_cell.length_c   1.000
_cell.angle_alpha   90.00
_cell.angle_beta   90.00
_cell.angle_gamma   90.00
#
_symmetry.space_group_name_H-M   'P 1'
#
loop_
_entity.id
_entity.type
_entity.pdbx_description
1 polymer ?
#
loop_
_entity_poly.entity_id
_entity_poly.type
_entity_poly.pdbx_seq_one_letter_code
_entity_poly.pdbx_strand_id
1 'polypeptide(L)'
;MRPVLRMMTPVLAAILAVPFAAGGDWSQWRGPSRDSLLVDAVWPDALTGNLNLVWERPHAPSYSGPVVQDGVVFTTETIDKSTERVTAYKLDSGEVVWSKEWPGAMAVPFFAASNGDWIRSTPAVTQGALVILGMRDVLVCLDPKTGEEKWRVDFPTAMGTPLPSFGAVCSPMIDDGAVYVQTGGALVKVSLSDGSLVWKALENAAGMMSSGAFSSPTIATLCGKRQLVVQTRQELCGVDLDTGGVLWKQAIEAFRGMNILTPLVIGDRVFTSAHSGKAQLFDVSRGEGDVWSVTEKWSQKSQAYMSSPVLIGDSIYLHLKNQRFASIAVADGDINWTSSPFGKYWSMVSNGKQILALDNSGELLLIQADASELKVIDKQKVAEDAWAHIAVQDDLLIVRDLRAIKVFRWK
;
A
#
# COMPACT_ATOMS: atom_id res chain seq x y z
N MET A 1 57.16 -46.24 31.42
CA MET A 1 56.30 -45.03 31.50
C MET A 1 55.22 -45.16 30.44
N ARG A 2 53.93 -45.23 30.84
CA ARG A 2 52.79 -45.40 29.92
C ARG A 2 52.43 -44.05 29.26
N PRO A 3 52.05 -44.01 27.97
CA PRO A 3 51.61 -42.77 27.34
C PRO A 3 50.16 -42.45 27.74
N VAL A 4 49.90 -41.17 28.01
CA VAL A 4 48.57 -40.64 28.36
C VAL A 4 47.82 -40.31 27.07
N LEU A 5 46.71 -41.01 26.83
CA LEU A 5 45.82 -40.78 25.69
C LEU A 5 44.93 -39.56 26.01
N ARG A 6 45.14 -38.43 25.32
CA ARG A 6 44.24 -37.26 25.40
C ARG A 6 42.98 -37.57 24.57
N MET A 7 41.85 -37.76 25.23
CA MET A 7 40.53 -37.75 24.59
C MET A 7 40.23 -36.33 24.08
N MET A 8 40.09 -36.17 22.77
CA MET A 8 39.49 -34.97 22.16
C MET A 8 37.98 -35.17 22.15
N THR A 9 37.27 -34.36 22.93
CA THR A 9 35.81 -34.27 22.88
C THR A 9 35.42 -33.52 21.61
N PRO A 10 34.55 -34.07 20.73
CA PRO A 10 34.10 -33.34 19.55
C PRO A 10 33.17 -32.22 19.99
N VAL A 11 33.54 -30.97 19.69
CA VAL A 11 32.64 -29.82 19.82
C VAL A 11 31.65 -29.89 18.67
N LEU A 12 30.43 -30.33 18.96
CA LEU A 12 29.32 -30.31 18.02
C LEU A 12 28.92 -28.84 17.80
N ALA A 13 29.31 -28.26 16.68
CA ALA A 13 28.85 -26.93 16.30
C ALA A 13 27.36 -27.00 15.98
N ALA A 14 26.52 -26.50 16.89
CA ALA A 14 25.10 -26.32 16.63
C ALA A 14 24.95 -25.24 15.55
N ILE A 15 24.61 -25.66 14.33
CA ILE A 15 24.14 -24.76 13.29
C ILE A 15 22.75 -24.29 13.76
N LEU A 16 22.71 -23.10 14.36
CA LEU A 16 21.46 -22.38 14.58
C LEU A 16 20.88 -22.08 13.20
N ALA A 17 19.89 -22.85 12.79
CA ALA A 17 19.02 -22.46 11.70
C ALA A 17 18.34 -21.16 12.12
N VAL A 18 18.74 -20.06 11.49
CA VAL A 18 17.95 -18.82 11.54
C VAL A 18 16.59 -19.18 10.96
N PRO A 19 15.49 -19.06 11.70
CA PRO A 19 14.18 -19.31 11.13
C PRO A 19 14.03 -18.35 9.95
N PHE A 20 13.90 -18.90 8.76
CA PHE A 20 13.41 -18.16 7.61
C PHE A 20 12.07 -17.56 8.06
N ALA A 21 11.96 -16.24 8.06
CA ALA A 21 10.67 -15.61 8.27
C ALA A 21 9.78 -16.07 7.11
N ALA A 22 8.88 -17.03 7.37
CA ALA A 22 7.72 -17.22 6.54
C ALA A 22 7.07 -15.84 6.36
N GLY A 23 6.74 -15.48 5.12
CA GLY A 23 6.27 -14.14 4.76
C GLY A 23 5.24 -13.64 5.78
N GLY A 24 5.51 -12.47 6.36
CA GLY A 24 4.62 -11.89 7.37
C GLY A 24 3.20 -11.70 6.83
N ASP A 25 2.24 -11.60 7.74
CA ASP A 25 0.84 -11.37 7.37
C ASP A 25 0.67 -10.16 6.44
N TRP A 26 -0.27 -10.22 5.49
CA TRP A 26 -0.65 -9.07 4.65
C TRP A 26 -1.38 -7.98 5.45
N SER A 27 -0.66 -7.36 6.38
CA SER A 27 -1.23 -6.59 7.49
C SER A 27 -1.50 -5.13 7.18
N GLN A 28 -1.14 -4.65 5.99
CA GLN A 28 -1.30 -3.26 5.60
C GLN A 28 -1.33 -3.06 4.08
N TRP A 29 -1.59 -1.82 3.66
CA TRP A 29 -1.51 -1.39 2.25
C TRP A 29 -0.24 -1.90 1.58
N ARG A 30 -0.40 -2.62 0.46
CA ARG A 30 0.70 -3.19 -0.34
C ARG A 30 1.58 -4.21 0.42
N GLY A 31 1.01 -4.87 1.41
CA GLY A 31 1.64 -5.98 2.11
C GLY A 31 2.62 -5.54 3.21
N PRO A 32 3.36 -6.49 3.80
CA PRO A 32 4.16 -6.27 5.01
C PRO A 32 5.13 -5.08 4.92
N SER A 33 5.73 -4.87 3.75
CA SER A 33 6.74 -3.85 3.45
C SER A 33 6.20 -2.63 2.68
N ARG A 34 4.90 -2.61 2.35
CA ARG A 34 4.22 -1.55 1.55
C ARG A 34 4.77 -1.32 0.13
N ASP A 35 5.54 -2.26 -0.40
CA ASP A 35 6.13 -2.23 -1.74
C ASP A 35 5.48 -3.25 -2.71
N SER A 36 4.52 -4.05 -2.23
CA SER A 36 3.89 -5.16 -2.94
C SER A 36 4.87 -6.26 -3.37
N LEU A 37 5.97 -6.47 -2.63
CA LEU A 37 6.94 -7.53 -2.88
C LEU A 37 6.82 -8.65 -1.83
N LEU A 38 6.57 -9.87 -2.29
CA LEU A 38 6.61 -11.10 -1.50
C LEU A 38 7.80 -11.94 -1.96
N VAL A 39 8.99 -11.59 -1.47
CA VAL A 39 10.24 -12.26 -1.87
C VAL A 39 10.11 -13.78 -1.75
N ASP A 40 10.48 -14.48 -2.82
CA ASP A 40 10.49 -15.94 -2.91
C ASP A 40 9.14 -16.64 -2.68
N ALA A 41 8.01 -15.91 -2.73
CA ALA A 41 6.69 -16.53 -2.71
C ALA A 41 6.50 -17.44 -3.94
N VAL A 42 6.07 -18.67 -3.69
CA VAL A 42 5.82 -19.67 -4.72
C VAL A 42 4.39 -19.53 -5.23
N TRP A 43 4.25 -19.22 -6.51
CA TRP A 43 2.98 -19.11 -7.22
C TRP A 43 2.84 -20.24 -8.24
N PRO A 44 1.60 -20.58 -8.65
CA PRO A 44 1.41 -21.62 -9.65
C PRO A 44 1.92 -21.17 -11.02
N ASP A 45 2.31 -22.14 -11.87
CA ASP A 45 2.79 -21.87 -13.23
C ASP A 45 1.68 -21.36 -14.18
N ALA A 46 0.41 -21.45 -13.77
CA ALA A 46 -0.76 -20.92 -14.46
C ALA A 46 -1.89 -20.63 -13.45
N LEU A 47 -2.79 -19.71 -13.76
CA LEU A 47 -3.94 -19.39 -12.91
C LEU A 47 -5.08 -20.41 -13.14
N THR A 48 -5.46 -20.58 -14.40
CA THR A 48 -6.55 -21.42 -14.85
C THR A 48 -6.31 -22.87 -14.42
N GLY A 49 -7.25 -23.42 -13.65
CA GLY A 49 -7.18 -24.78 -13.11
C GLY A 49 -6.43 -24.90 -11.77
N ASN A 50 -5.58 -23.93 -11.42
CA ASN A 50 -4.86 -23.92 -10.15
C ASN A 50 -5.51 -22.98 -9.12
N LEU A 51 -6.04 -21.83 -9.54
CA LEU A 51 -6.68 -20.84 -8.67
C LEU A 51 -8.18 -21.11 -8.49
N ASN A 52 -8.56 -21.56 -7.30
CA ASN A 52 -9.92 -22.00 -7.00
C ASN A 52 -10.58 -21.11 -5.95
N LEU A 53 -11.84 -20.72 -6.17
CA LEU A 53 -12.62 -20.00 -5.17
C LEU A 53 -12.83 -20.87 -3.92
N VAL A 54 -12.44 -20.37 -2.76
CA VAL A 54 -12.68 -21.00 -1.46
C VAL A 54 -14.02 -20.54 -0.90
N TRP A 55 -14.22 -19.22 -0.83
CA TRP A 55 -15.47 -18.63 -0.36
C TRP A 55 -15.65 -17.20 -0.89
N GLU A 56 -16.90 -16.75 -0.86
CA GLU A 56 -17.32 -15.40 -1.26
C GLU A 56 -18.33 -14.85 -0.25
N ARG A 57 -18.24 -13.54 0.02
CA ARG A 57 -19.21 -12.79 0.84
C ARG A 57 -19.64 -11.49 0.16
N PRO A 58 -20.95 -11.18 0.13
CA PRO A 58 -21.43 -9.90 -0.36
C PRO A 58 -21.03 -8.78 0.61
N HIS A 59 -20.79 -7.60 0.06
CA HIS A 59 -20.49 -6.37 0.78
C HIS A 59 -21.10 -5.16 0.08
N ALA A 60 -21.27 -4.08 0.82
CA ALA A 60 -21.52 -2.75 0.29
C ALA A 60 -20.26 -2.17 -0.38
N PRO A 61 -20.37 -1.10 -1.19
CA PRO A 61 -19.25 -0.51 -1.91
C PRO A 61 -18.02 -0.14 -1.07
N SER A 62 -16.82 -0.37 -1.64
CA SER A 62 -15.52 -0.03 -1.06
C SER A 62 -14.42 -0.02 -2.11
N TYR A 63 -13.37 0.78 -1.89
CA TYR A 63 -12.08 0.66 -2.59
C TYR A 63 -10.95 0.19 -1.68
N SER A 64 -11.26 -0.10 -0.42
CA SER A 64 -10.28 -0.57 0.56
C SER A 64 -9.78 -1.98 0.24
N GLY A 65 -8.46 -2.15 0.24
CA GLY A 65 -7.84 -3.47 0.19
C GLY A 65 -8.13 -4.28 1.46
N PRO A 66 -8.30 -5.60 1.36
CA PRO A 66 -8.34 -6.45 2.53
C PRO A 66 -6.96 -6.54 3.19
N VAL A 67 -6.93 -6.67 4.51
CA VAL A 67 -5.70 -7.00 5.26
C VAL A 67 -5.92 -8.27 6.07
N VAL A 68 -4.83 -8.98 6.35
CA VAL A 68 -4.82 -10.24 7.08
C VAL A 68 -3.98 -10.07 8.34
N GLN A 69 -4.44 -10.64 9.45
CA GLN A 69 -3.63 -10.88 10.65
C GLN A 69 -4.11 -12.17 11.31
N ASP A 70 -3.18 -13.08 11.63
CA ASP A 70 -3.46 -14.31 12.38
C ASP A 70 -4.66 -15.12 11.84
N GLY A 71 -4.77 -15.26 10.52
CA GLY A 71 -5.85 -16.00 9.86
C GLY A 71 -7.22 -15.30 9.87
N VAL A 72 -7.26 -13.99 10.15
CA VAL A 72 -8.47 -13.15 10.05
C VAL A 72 -8.28 -12.11 8.97
N VAL A 73 -9.26 -12.01 8.07
CA VAL A 73 -9.34 -10.99 7.02
C VAL A 73 -10.19 -9.82 7.52
N PHE A 74 -9.69 -8.60 7.39
CA PHE A 74 -10.42 -7.37 7.68
C PHE A 74 -10.66 -6.61 6.39
N THR A 75 -11.90 -6.20 6.16
CA THR A 75 -12.29 -5.37 5.02
C THR A 75 -13.30 -4.31 5.45
N THR A 76 -13.21 -3.13 4.83
CA THR A 76 -14.12 -2.02 5.11
C THR A 76 -15.10 -1.77 3.97
N GLU A 77 -16.20 -1.10 4.27
CA GLU A 77 -17.26 -0.77 3.32
C GLU A 77 -18.06 0.46 3.78
N THR A 78 -18.71 1.13 2.82
CA THR A 78 -19.69 2.18 3.06
C THR A 78 -21.08 1.61 2.82
N ILE A 79 -21.83 1.34 3.90
CA ILE A 79 -23.09 0.56 3.83
C ILE A 79 -24.31 1.42 3.47
N ASP A 80 -24.27 2.71 3.79
CA ASP A 80 -25.31 3.68 3.47
C ASP A 80 -24.73 5.11 3.42
N LYS A 81 -25.61 6.13 3.38
CA LYS A 81 -25.22 7.55 3.28
C LYS A 81 -24.64 8.15 4.56
N SER A 82 -24.62 7.41 5.66
CA SER A 82 -24.14 7.82 6.98
C SER A 82 -23.07 6.90 7.55
N THR A 83 -23.07 5.62 7.20
CA THR A 83 -22.40 4.57 7.98
C THR A 83 -21.27 3.91 7.17
N GLU A 84 -20.12 3.79 7.83
CA GLU A 84 -19.02 2.90 7.41
C GLU A 84 -18.97 1.69 8.34
N ARG A 85 -18.50 0.57 7.80
CA ARG A 85 -18.35 -0.69 8.53
C ARG A 85 -16.98 -1.32 8.25
N VAL A 86 -16.44 -1.99 9.25
CA VAL A 86 -15.42 -3.02 9.08
C VAL A 86 -15.97 -4.37 9.50
N THR A 87 -15.65 -5.41 8.73
CA THR A 87 -16.00 -6.79 9.06
C THR A 87 -14.74 -7.65 9.09
N ALA A 88 -14.65 -8.47 10.13
CA ALA A 88 -13.60 -9.47 10.30
C ALA A 88 -14.15 -10.85 9.91
N TYR A 89 -13.44 -11.56 9.04
CA TYR A 89 -13.78 -12.91 8.59
C TYR A 89 -12.67 -13.88 8.92
N LYS A 90 -13.00 -15.13 9.27
CA LYS A 90 -12.03 -16.22 9.24
C LYS A 90 -11.53 -16.42 7.80
N LEU A 91 -10.22 -16.39 7.61
CA LEU A 91 -9.58 -16.48 6.29
C LEU A 91 -9.90 -17.80 5.56
N ASP A 92 -10.08 -18.90 6.28
CA ASP A 92 -10.29 -20.23 5.72
C ASP A 92 -11.73 -20.53 5.27
N SER A 93 -12.71 -19.85 5.85
CA SER A 93 -14.13 -20.23 5.78
C SER A 93 -15.06 -19.07 5.43
N GLY A 94 -14.60 -17.82 5.57
CA GLY A 94 -15.43 -16.63 5.38
C GLY A 94 -16.53 -16.50 6.45
N GLU A 95 -16.39 -17.16 7.59
CA GLU A 95 -17.27 -16.97 8.75
C GLU A 95 -17.00 -15.59 9.36
N VAL A 96 -18.05 -14.83 9.66
CA VAL A 96 -17.92 -13.54 10.34
C VAL A 96 -17.45 -13.79 11.78
N VAL A 97 -16.34 -13.18 12.16
CA VAL A 97 -15.88 -13.14 13.56
C VAL A 97 -16.61 -12.03 14.30
N TRP A 98 -16.57 -10.82 13.76
CA TRP A 98 -17.26 -9.63 14.28
C TRP A 98 -17.42 -8.58 13.18
N SER A 99 -18.30 -7.61 13.41
CA SER A 99 -18.39 -6.39 12.61
C SER A 99 -18.54 -5.16 13.50
N LYS A 100 -18.05 -4.01 13.02
CA LYS A 100 -18.14 -2.73 13.74
C LYS A 100 -18.53 -1.62 12.77
N GLU A 101 -19.49 -0.81 13.18
CA GLU A 101 -20.04 0.30 12.39
C GLU A 101 -19.78 1.65 13.09
N TRP A 102 -19.62 2.70 12.30
CA TRP A 102 -19.53 4.08 12.79
C TRP A 102 -20.08 5.10 11.78
N PRO A 103 -20.50 6.30 12.23
CA PRO A 103 -20.79 7.40 11.34
C PRO A 103 -19.52 7.85 10.62
N GLY A 104 -19.47 7.65 9.31
CA GLY A 104 -18.25 7.81 8.52
C GLY A 104 -18.46 8.16 7.06
N ALA A 105 -19.65 7.87 6.51
CA ALA A 105 -19.93 8.14 5.11
C ALA A 105 -20.09 9.65 4.82
N MET A 106 -19.75 10.05 3.60
CA MET A 106 -19.96 11.41 3.11
C MET A 106 -20.05 11.40 1.59
N ALA A 107 -20.81 12.33 1.02
CA ALA A 107 -20.87 12.50 -0.42
C ALA A 107 -19.63 13.26 -0.94
N VAL A 108 -19.09 12.82 -2.08
CA VAL A 108 -18.10 13.57 -2.86
C VAL A 108 -18.79 14.58 -3.79
N PRO A 109 -18.08 15.61 -4.31
CA PRO A 109 -18.64 16.54 -5.28
C PRO A 109 -19.26 15.85 -6.50
N PHE A 110 -20.34 16.42 -7.05
CA PHE A 110 -21.12 15.80 -8.13
C PHE A 110 -20.27 15.43 -9.37
N PHE A 111 -19.24 16.22 -9.69
CA PHE A 111 -18.35 15.97 -10.83
C PHE A 111 -17.38 14.78 -10.60
N ALA A 112 -17.30 14.27 -9.38
CA ALA A 112 -16.54 13.09 -9.00
C ALA A 112 -17.42 11.92 -8.53
N ALA A 113 -18.75 12.08 -8.52
CA ALA A 113 -19.68 11.08 -8.01
C ALA A 113 -19.61 9.74 -8.76
N SER A 114 -19.22 9.75 -10.05
CA SER A 114 -18.98 8.53 -10.83
C SER A 114 -17.82 7.68 -10.30
N ASN A 115 -16.95 8.27 -9.48
CA ASN A 115 -15.79 7.61 -8.87
C ASN A 115 -16.07 7.18 -7.43
N GLY A 116 -17.35 7.13 -7.03
CA GLY A 116 -17.76 6.64 -5.72
C GLY A 116 -17.50 7.58 -4.55
N ASP A 117 -18.36 7.46 -3.55
CA ASP A 117 -18.33 8.15 -2.26
C ASP A 117 -18.09 7.16 -1.11
N TRP A 118 -17.24 6.16 -1.38
CA TRP A 118 -17.00 5.04 -0.48
C TRP A 118 -15.61 5.08 0.13
N ILE A 119 -15.49 4.45 1.30
CA ILE A 119 -14.23 4.22 1.99
C ILE A 119 -13.23 3.57 1.07
N ARG A 120 -12.01 4.11 1.09
CA ARG A 120 -10.96 3.81 0.12
C ARG A 120 -9.58 3.60 0.73
N SER A 121 -9.39 4.05 1.96
CA SER A 121 -8.19 3.74 2.74
C SER A 121 -8.17 2.26 3.12
N THR A 122 -7.07 1.57 2.80
CA THR A 122 -6.80 0.21 3.28
C THR A 122 -6.38 0.29 4.75
N PRO A 123 -6.98 -0.49 5.66
CA PRO A 123 -6.59 -0.48 7.07
C PRO A 123 -5.15 -0.97 7.28
N ALA A 124 -4.64 -0.78 8.49
CA ALA A 124 -3.43 -1.42 8.98
C ALA A 124 -3.74 -2.21 10.24
N VAL A 125 -3.19 -3.41 10.36
CA VAL A 125 -3.44 -4.31 11.48
C VAL A 125 -2.13 -4.81 12.09
N THR A 126 -2.16 -5.02 13.39
CA THR A 126 -1.16 -5.76 14.16
C THR A 126 -1.92 -6.72 15.06
N GLN A 127 -1.22 -7.59 15.80
CA GLN A 127 -1.86 -8.44 16.82
C GLN A 127 -2.67 -7.66 17.87
N GLY A 128 -2.31 -6.39 18.12
CA GLY A 128 -2.90 -5.56 19.17
C GLY A 128 -3.79 -4.42 18.68
N ALA A 129 -3.82 -4.09 17.39
CA ALA A 129 -4.56 -2.92 16.91
C ALA A 129 -4.94 -3.06 15.44
N LEU A 130 -6.19 -2.74 15.12
CA LEU A 130 -6.69 -2.53 13.76
C LEU A 130 -7.01 -1.04 13.60
N VAL A 131 -6.28 -0.36 12.70
CA VAL A 131 -6.39 1.08 12.49
C VAL A 131 -7.00 1.36 11.12
N ILE A 132 -8.09 2.14 11.12
CA ILE A 132 -8.90 2.45 9.93
C ILE A 132 -9.04 3.97 9.82
N LEU A 133 -8.76 4.52 8.65
CA LEU A 133 -9.08 5.91 8.32
C LEU A 133 -10.37 5.94 7.49
N GLY A 134 -11.44 6.48 8.07
CA GLY A 134 -12.73 6.65 7.39
C GLY A 134 -12.75 7.84 6.44
N MET A 135 -13.74 7.90 5.54
CA MET A 135 -13.87 8.95 4.53
C MET A 135 -13.81 10.37 5.08
N ARG A 136 -14.29 10.57 6.32
CA ARG A 136 -14.36 11.88 6.97
C ARG A 136 -13.08 12.32 7.69
N ASP A 137 -11.93 11.69 7.42
CA ASP A 137 -10.69 11.87 8.18
C ASP A 137 -10.86 11.53 9.68
N VAL A 138 -11.66 10.50 9.97
CA VAL A 138 -11.77 9.93 11.32
C VAL A 138 -10.93 8.68 11.38
N LEU A 139 -9.90 8.69 12.23
CA LEU A 139 -9.04 7.55 12.50
C LEU A 139 -9.61 6.75 13.66
N VAL A 140 -9.94 5.49 13.44
CA VAL A 140 -10.51 4.59 14.44
C VAL A 140 -9.52 3.46 14.71
N CYS A 141 -9.23 3.18 15.98
CA CYS A 141 -8.47 2.01 16.38
C CYS A 141 -9.37 1.03 17.12
N LEU A 142 -9.38 -0.21 16.65
CA LEU A 142 -10.15 -1.30 17.21
C LEU A 142 -9.21 -2.38 17.74
N ASP A 143 -9.71 -3.19 18.67
CA ASP A 143 -9.14 -4.49 18.97
C ASP A 143 -9.41 -5.44 17.78
N PRO A 144 -8.36 -6.04 17.17
CA PRO A 144 -8.54 -6.90 16.01
C PRO A 144 -9.29 -8.20 16.34
N LYS A 145 -9.31 -8.63 17.61
CA LYS A 145 -9.96 -9.89 18.04
C LYS A 145 -11.43 -9.69 18.36
N THR A 146 -11.80 -8.56 18.95
CA THR A 146 -13.17 -8.32 19.44
C THR A 146 -13.95 -7.29 18.64
N GLY A 147 -13.26 -6.42 17.88
CA GLY A 147 -13.88 -5.27 17.21
C GLY A 147 -14.24 -4.12 18.16
N GLU A 148 -13.88 -4.22 19.45
CA GLU A 148 -14.09 -3.15 20.41
C GLU A 148 -13.20 -1.96 20.09
N GLU A 149 -13.75 -0.75 20.26
CA GLU A 149 -13.02 0.47 19.98
C GLU A 149 -12.07 0.81 21.13
N LYS A 150 -10.80 1.05 20.80
CA LYS A 150 -9.77 1.48 21.75
C LYS A 150 -9.72 3.00 21.84
N TRP A 151 -9.70 3.67 20.70
CA TRP A 151 -9.69 5.12 20.60
C TRP A 151 -10.14 5.57 19.20
N ARG A 152 -10.45 6.85 19.08
CA ARG A 152 -10.72 7.52 17.82
C ARG A 152 -10.15 8.94 17.80
N VAL A 153 -9.77 9.41 16.62
CA VAL A 153 -9.34 10.79 16.37
C VAL A 153 -10.14 11.36 15.21
N ASP A 154 -10.94 12.40 15.49
CA ASP A 154 -11.61 13.20 14.47
C ASP A 154 -10.66 14.35 14.08
N PHE A 155 -9.90 14.17 13.00
CA PHE A 155 -8.89 15.14 12.58
C PHE A 155 -9.48 16.51 12.19
N PRO A 156 -10.62 16.60 11.46
CA PRO A 156 -11.27 17.87 11.20
C PRO A 156 -11.55 18.68 12.47
N THR A 157 -12.07 18.03 13.50
CA THR A 157 -12.35 18.66 14.80
C THR A 157 -11.07 18.98 15.57
N ALA A 158 -10.14 18.02 15.66
CA ALA A 158 -8.91 18.16 16.43
C ALA A 158 -7.94 19.20 15.85
N MET A 159 -7.95 19.41 14.54
CA MET A 159 -7.03 20.31 13.84
C MET A 159 -7.70 21.56 13.25
N GLY A 160 -9.03 21.68 13.34
CA GLY A 160 -9.78 22.79 12.77
C GLY A 160 -9.73 22.84 11.24
N THR A 161 -9.66 21.67 10.58
CA THR A 161 -9.55 21.57 9.11
C THR A 161 -10.89 21.18 8.47
N PRO A 162 -11.16 21.60 7.22
CA PRO A 162 -12.35 21.16 6.51
C PRO A 162 -12.29 19.65 6.24
N LEU A 163 -13.46 19.04 6.00
CA LEU A 163 -13.53 17.67 5.49
C LEU A 163 -12.80 17.55 4.15
N PRO A 164 -12.13 16.42 3.90
CA PRO A 164 -11.49 16.17 2.62
C PRO A 164 -12.55 16.08 1.53
N SER A 165 -12.44 16.90 0.50
CA SER A 165 -13.49 16.99 -0.55
C SER A 165 -13.72 15.67 -1.29
N PHE A 166 -12.73 14.78 -1.34
CA PHE A 166 -12.83 13.48 -2.01
C PHE A 166 -12.82 12.31 -1.02
N GLY A 167 -13.02 12.58 0.26
CA GLY A 167 -12.79 11.62 1.32
C GLY A 167 -11.31 11.37 1.61
N ALA A 168 -11.03 10.79 2.77
CA ALA A 168 -9.69 10.37 3.16
C ALA A 168 -9.21 9.19 2.29
N VAL A 169 -7.95 9.25 1.83
CA VAL A 169 -7.38 8.26 0.89
C VAL A 169 -6.20 7.52 1.48
N CYS A 170 -5.40 8.19 2.30
CA CYS A 170 -4.19 7.64 2.87
C CYS A 170 -4.48 6.38 3.67
N SER A 171 -3.87 5.26 3.27
CA SER A 171 -3.86 4.04 4.07
C SER A 171 -2.90 4.22 5.24
N PRO A 172 -3.36 4.11 6.51
CA PRO A 172 -2.50 4.29 7.68
C PRO A 172 -1.30 3.35 7.64
N MET A 173 -0.23 3.77 8.30
CA MET A 173 0.97 2.97 8.48
C MET A 173 1.28 2.91 9.97
N ILE A 174 1.46 1.69 10.47
CA ILE A 174 1.83 1.45 11.86
C ILE A 174 3.33 1.15 11.88
N ASP A 175 4.06 1.85 12.74
CA ASP A 175 5.48 1.60 12.95
C ASP A 175 5.88 2.04 14.35
N ASP A 176 6.61 1.20 15.07
CA ASP A 176 7.17 1.44 16.41
C ASP A 176 6.20 2.13 17.39
N GLY A 177 5.00 1.57 17.56
CA GLY A 177 3.99 2.10 18.48
C GLY A 177 3.35 3.43 18.05
N ALA A 178 3.52 3.84 16.80
CA ALA A 178 2.91 5.03 16.22
C ALA A 178 2.09 4.71 14.96
N VAL A 179 1.18 5.62 14.62
CA VAL A 179 0.42 5.62 13.37
C VAL A 179 0.75 6.87 12.58
N TYR A 180 1.09 6.70 11.30
CA TYR A 180 1.38 7.75 10.34
C TYR A 180 0.27 7.87 9.30
N VAL A 181 -0.27 9.08 9.11
CA VAL A 181 -1.40 9.33 8.20
C VAL A 181 -1.26 10.69 7.52
N GLN A 182 -1.53 10.75 6.20
CA GLN A 182 -1.82 12.00 5.52
C GLN A 182 -3.32 12.28 5.56
N THR A 183 -3.70 13.30 6.32
CA THR A 183 -5.08 13.77 6.47
C THR A 183 -5.40 14.89 5.48
N GLY A 184 -6.65 15.36 5.46
CA GLY A 184 -7.07 16.58 4.79
C GLY A 184 -6.16 17.79 5.09
N GLY A 185 -5.69 17.88 6.34
CA GLY A 185 -4.95 19.03 6.85
C GLY A 185 -3.43 18.92 6.84
N ALA A 186 -2.88 17.73 7.10
CA ALA A 186 -1.44 17.56 7.36
C ALA A 186 -1.02 16.09 7.29
N LEU A 187 0.29 15.85 7.20
CA LEU A 187 0.89 14.59 7.64
C LEU A 187 0.96 14.59 9.18
N VAL A 188 0.47 13.53 9.81
CA VAL A 188 0.45 13.41 11.27
C VAL A 188 1.08 12.10 11.73
N LYS A 189 1.67 12.15 12.93
CA LYS A 189 2.01 10.99 13.75
C LYS A 189 1.14 11.03 14.99
N VAL A 190 0.42 9.94 15.25
CA VAL A 190 -0.31 9.74 16.51
C VAL A 190 0.23 8.51 17.24
N SER A 191 0.09 8.48 18.56
CA SER A 191 0.41 7.29 19.35
C SER A 191 -0.57 6.16 19.04
N LEU A 192 -0.06 4.94 18.85
CA LEU A 192 -0.89 3.75 18.64
C LEU A 192 -1.68 3.37 19.89
N SER A 193 -1.21 3.72 21.09
CA SER A 193 -1.83 3.31 22.34
C SER A 193 -3.13 4.05 22.64
N ASP A 194 -3.22 5.34 22.28
CA ASP A 194 -4.31 6.22 22.69
C ASP A 194 -4.76 7.24 21.62
N GLY A 195 -4.13 7.26 20.45
CA GLY A 195 -4.44 8.21 19.38
C GLY A 195 -3.97 9.65 19.65
N SER A 196 -3.20 9.91 20.70
CA SER A 196 -2.69 11.26 20.99
C SER A 196 -1.76 11.75 19.88
N LEU A 197 -1.91 13.03 19.49
CA LEU A 197 -1.06 13.66 18.47
C LEU A 197 0.37 13.82 18.99
N VAL A 198 1.33 13.22 18.29
CA VAL A 198 2.76 13.34 18.60
C VAL A 198 3.36 14.53 17.85
N TRP A 199 3.15 14.57 16.54
CA TRP A 199 3.52 15.71 15.72
C TRP A 199 2.64 15.83 14.48
N LYS A 200 2.63 17.03 13.88
CA LYS A 200 2.07 17.31 12.56
C LYS A 200 3.12 18.01 11.70
N ALA A 201 3.11 17.73 10.40
CA ALA A 201 4.04 18.26 9.41
C ALA A 201 3.34 18.41 8.05
N LEU A 202 4.00 19.09 7.11
CA LEU A 202 3.51 19.24 5.72
C LEU A 202 2.04 19.70 5.67
N GLU A 203 1.72 20.77 6.40
CA GLU A 203 0.36 21.30 6.47
C GLU A 203 -0.12 21.81 5.11
N ASN A 204 -1.35 21.44 4.76
CA ASN A 204 -1.98 21.77 3.51
C ASN A 204 -2.62 23.17 3.56
N ALA A 205 -2.52 23.92 2.46
CA ALA A 205 -3.31 25.13 2.29
C ALA A 205 -4.82 24.83 2.24
N ALA A 206 -5.62 25.74 2.77
CA ALA A 206 -7.08 25.63 2.71
C ALA A 206 -7.58 25.60 1.26
N GLY A 207 -8.52 24.71 0.95
CA GLY A 207 -9.19 24.64 -0.36
C GLY A 207 -9.34 23.22 -0.91
N MET A 208 -10.32 23.04 -1.81
CA MET A 208 -10.61 21.75 -2.45
C MET A 208 -9.41 21.17 -3.22
N MET A 209 -8.59 22.04 -3.80
CA MET A 209 -7.45 21.66 -4.65
C MET A 209 -6.17 21.35 -3.86
N SER A 210 -6.17 21.65 -2.57
CA SER A 210 -5.01 21.60 -1.69
C SER A 210 -5.25 20.73 -0.44
N SER A 211 -6.50 20.39 -0.11
CA SER A 211 -6.83 19.50 1.01
C SER A 211 -6.69 18.01 0.67
N GLY A 212 -6.02 17.28 1.57
CA GLY A 212 -5.86 15.82 1.53
C GLY A 212 -4.88 15.31 0.49
N ALA A 213 -3.94 14.46 0.87
CA ALA A 213 -3.10 13.74 -0.09
C ALA A 213 -3.82 12.47 -0.58
N PHE A 214 -3.55 12.07 -1.82
CA PHE A 214 -4.07 10.83 -2.41
C PHE A 214 -3.12 9.64 -2.24
N SER A 215 -1.91 9.90 -1.75
CA SER A 215 -0.86 8.91 -1.60
C SER A 215 -0.75 8.42 -0.16
N SER A 216 -0.33 7.17 -0.01
CA SER A 216 -0.01 6.58 1.28
C SER A 216 1.51 6.61 1.50
N PRO A 217 2.00 6.86 2.72
CA PRO A 217 3.43 6.94 2.99
C PRO A 217 4.09 5.56 2.96
N THR A 218 5.42 5.55 2.89
CA THR A 218 6.27 4.39 3.20
C THR A 218 7.42 4.81 4.12
N ILE A 219 8.09 3.85 4.75
CA ILE A 219 9.34 4.08 5.50
C ILE A 219 10.48 3.46 4.73
N ALA A 220 11.58 4.20 4.61
CA ALA A 220 12.82 3.68 4.05
C ALA A 220 14.04 4.26 4.75
N THR A 221 15.18 3.61 4.55
CA THR A 221 16.49 4.17 4.92
C THR A 221 17.12 4.75 3.66
N LEU A 222 17.22 6.08 3.58
CA LEU A 222 17.92 6.80 2.52
C LEU A 222 19.16 7.46 3.12
N CYS A 223 20.31 7.27 2.49
CA CYS A 223 21.61 7.81 2.90
C CYS A 223 21.89 7.52 4.39
N GLY A 224 21.60 6.29 4.81
CA GLY A 224 21.77 5.82 6.20
C GLY A 224 20.80 6.43 7.23
N LYS A 225 19.79 7.22 6.82
CA LYS A 225 18.74 7.71 7.72
C LYS A 225 17.39 7.07 7.41
N ARG A 226 16.84 6.39 8.42
CA ARG A 226 15.45 5.92 8.41
C ARG A 226 14.49 7.11 8.48
N GLN A 227 13.55 7.18 7.55
CA GLN A 227 12.65 8.32 7.38
C GLN A 227 11.34 7.89 6.70
N LEU A 228 10.30 8.69 6.86
CA LEU A 228 9.10 8.59 6.03
C LEU A 228 9.42 9.14 4.65
N VAL A 229 8.91 8.47 3.62
CA VAL A 229 8.85 8.98 2.25
C VAL A 229 7.38 9.22 1.92
N VAL A 230 7.05 10.47 1.65
CA VAL A 230 5.68 10.96 1.60
C VAL A 230 5.49 11.75 0.32
N GLN A 231 4.41 11.46 -0.40
CA GLN A 231 3.99 12.28 -1.53
C GLN A 231 2.72 13.04 -1.17
N THR A 232 2.87 14.35 -1.06
CA THR A 232 1.77 15.28 -0.85
C THR A 232 1.14 15.64 -2.19
N ARG A 233 0.17 16.55 -2.20
CA ARG A 233 -0.39 17.09 -3.45
C ARG A 233 0.62 17.83 -4.31
N GLN A 234 1.71 18.34 -3.75
CA GLN A 234 2.63 19.24 -4.46
C GLN A 234 4.09 18.78 -4.41
N GLU A 235 4.46 17.99 -3.41
CA GLU A 235 5.86 17.69 -3.10
C GLU A 235 6.03 16.21 -2.75
N LEU A 236 7.16 15.65 -3.17
CA LEU A 236 7.71 14.41 -2.63
C LEU A 236 8.72 14.78 -1.54
N CYS A 237 8.57 14.20 -0.35
CA CYS A 237 9.31 14.60 0.84
C CYS A 237 9.88 13.41 1.59
N GLY A 238 11.05 13.63 2.20
CA GLY A 238 11.57 12.83 3.29
C GLY A 238 11.25 13.51 4.62
N VAL A 239 10.71 12.77 5.59
CA VAL A 239 10.31 13.31 6.90
C VAL A 239 10.90 12.46 8.03
N ASP A 240 11.49 13.14 9.00
CA ASP A 240 12.02 12.53 10.21
C ASP A 240 10.90 11.91 11.06
N LEU A 241 11.07 10.65 11.46
CA LEU A 241 10.04 9.88 12.14
C LEU A 241 9.74 10.38 13.56
N ASP A 242 10.72 10.98 14.22
CA ASP A 242 10.65 11.38 15.62
C ASP A 242 10.11 12.80 15.76
N THR A 243 10.58 13.70 14.89
CA THR A 243 10.32 15.13 15.00
C THR A 243 9.25 15.63 14.03
N GLY A 244 8.95 14.90 12.96
CA GLY A 244 8.14 15.40 11.84
C GLY A 244 8.89 16.43 10.98
N GLY A 245 10.19 16.66 11.23
CA GLY A 245 11.01 17.58 10.45
C GLY A 245 11.18 17.13 9.01
N VAL A 246 10.98 18.04 8.05
CA VAL A 246 11.22 17.76 6.63
C VAL A 246 12.72 17.71 6.40
N LEU A 247 13.21 16.54 5.99
CA LEU A 247 14.62 16.30 5.69
C LEU A 247 14.97 16.82 4.29
N TRP A 248 14.11 16.52 3.32
CA TRP A 248 14.22 17.00 1.94
C TRP A 248 12.84 17.07 1.30
N LYS A 249 12.74 17.85 0.23
CA LYS A 249 11.52 17.95 -0.57
C LYS A 249 11.82 18.25 -2.02
N GLN A 250 10.96 17.77 -2.90
CA GLN A 250 11.02 17.97 -4.34
C GLN A 250 9.63 18.26 -4.86
N ALA A 251 9.45 19.37 -5.57
CA ALA A 251 8.17 19.69 -6.20
C ALA A 251 7.85 18.67 -7.29
N ILE A 252 6.61 18.16 -7.30
CA ILE A 252 6.09 17.21 -8.29
C ILE A 252 4.87 17.85 -8.96
N GLU A 253 5.03 18.17 -10.24
CA GLU A 253 3.94 18.72 -11.04
C GLU A 253 2.86 17.65 -11.28
N ALA A 254 1.63 17.98 -10.88
CA ALA A 254 0.46 17.14 -11.10
C ALA A 254 -0.74 18.02 -11.43
N PHE A 255 -1.51 17.65 -12.45
CA PHE A 255 -2.76 18.33 -12.72
C PHE A 255 -3.67 18.20 -11.50
N ARG A 256 -4.10 19.35 -10.96
CA ARG A 256 -4.97 19.44 -9.77
C ARG A 256 -4.37 18.82 -8.49
N GLY A 257 -3.04 18.69 -8.43
CA GLY A 257 -2.36 18.07 -7.29
C GLY A 257 -2.65 16.58 -7.14
N MET A 258 -3.02 15.89 -8.24
CA MET A 258 -3.28 14.44 -8.26
C MET A 258 -1.98 13.62 -8.26
N ASN A 259 -1.22 13.81 -7.20
CA ASN A 259 -0.08 13.02 -6.79
C ASN A 259 -0.60 11.83 -5.95
N ILE A 260 -0.84 10.70 -6.61
CA ILE A 260 -1.63 9.58 -6.07
C ILE A 260 -0.77 8.40 -5.64
N LEU A 261 0.34 8.15 -6.33
CA LEU A 261 1.11 6.93 -6.16
C LEU A 261 1.79 6.89 -4.79
N THR A 262 1.87 5.70 -4.19
CA THR A 262 2.82 5.46 -3.09
C THR A 262 4.24 5.56 -3.69
N PRO A 263 5.14 6.40 -3.16
CA PRO A 263 6.50 6.53 -3.67
C PRO A 263 7.25 5.20 -3.64
N LEU A 264 7.98 4.89 -4.71
CA LEU A 264 8.77 3.67 -4.80
C LEU A 264 10.23 4.00 -4.46
N VAL A 265 10.73 3.42 -3.37
CA VAL A 265 12.12 3.62 -2.95
C VAL A 265 13.02 2.55 -3.58
N ILE A 266 14.18 2.98 -4.11
CA ILE A 266 15.14 2.13 -4.82
C ILE A 266 16.55 2.50 -4.35
N GLY A 267 17.04 1.83 -3.30
CA GLY A 267 18.25 2.27 -2.60
C GLY A 267 18.11 3.71 -2.13
N ASP A 268 19.08 4.57 -2.43
CA ASP A 268 19.04 6.02 -2.12
C ASP A 268 18.28 6.86 -3.17
N ARG A 269 17.37 6.22 -3.92
CA ARG A 269 16.56 6.89 -4.95
C ARG A 269 15.09 6.75 -4.65
N VAL A 270 14.30 7.70 -5.14
CA VAL A 270 12.85 7.64 -5.04
C VAL A 270 12.24 7.88 -6.40
N PHE A 271 11.46 6.89 -6.87
CA PHE A 271 10.65 6.97 -8.06
C PHE A 271 9.23 7.42 -7.72
N THR A 272 8.68 8.28 -8.56
CA THR A 272 7.24 8.59 -8.56
C THR A 272 6.74 8.89 -9.97
N SER A 273 5.41 8.88 -10.12
CA SER A 273 4.73 9.42 -11.29
C SER A 273 3.46 10.13 -10.88
N ALA A 274 3.01 11.09 -11.69
CA ALA A 274 1.87 11.94 -11.39
C ALA A 274 0.86 12.05 -12.54
N HIS A 275 -0.40 12.32 -12.22
CA HIS A 275 -1.44 12.53 -13.22
C HIS A 275 -1.17 13.82 -14.01
N SER A 276 -1.04 13.69 -15.33
CA SER A 276 -0.61 14.78 -16.22
C SER A 276 0.80 15.33 -15.92
N GLY A 277 1.59 14.62 -15.11
CA GLY A 277 2.99 14.91 -14.85
C GLY A 277 3.92 14.02 -15.67
N LYS A 278 4.99 13.55 -15.03
CA LYS A 278 6.01 12.66 -15.59
C LYS A 278 6.22 11.44 -14.68
N ALA A 279 6.84 10.39 -15.21
CA ALA A 279 7.52 9.38 -14.43
C ALA A 279 8.95 9.87 -14.18
N GLN A 280 9.40 9.90 -12.93
CA GLN A 280 10.65 10.55 -12.52
C GLN A 280 11.35 9.70 -11.47
N LEU A 281 12.67 9.58 -11.60
CA LEU A 281 13.53 9.01 -10.57
C LEU A 281 14.44 10.10 -10.03
N PHE A 282 14.50 10.22 -8.71
CA PHE A 282 15.33 11.20 -8.03
C PHE A 282 16.43 10.49 -7.23
N ASP A 283 17.68 10.93 -7.40
CA ASP A 283 18.78 10.57 -6.50
C ASP A 283 18.69 11.48 -5.26
N VAL A 284 18.60 10.87 -4.07
CA VAL A 284 18.65 11.55 -2.77
C VAL A 284 20.07 11.42 -2.23
N SER A 285 20.62 12.51 -1.71
CA SER A 285 21.94 12.50 -1.07
C SER A 285 21.92 13.26 0.25
N ARG A 286 22.86 12.91 1.13
CA ARG A 286 23.07 13.54 2.44
C ARG A 286 24.54 13.90 2.58
N GLY A 287 24.82 15.19 2.65
CA GLY A 287 26.15 15.74 2.88
C GLY A 287 26.48 15.90 4.36
N GLU A 288 27.61 16.57 4.62
CA GLU A 288 28.04 16.93 5.98
C GLU A 288 26.99 17.81 6.68
N GLY A 289 26.78 17.58 7.98
CA GLY A 289 25.83 18.35 8.79
C GLY A 289 24.36 18.11 8.45
N ASP A 290 24.01 16.94 7.89
CA ASP A 290 22.65 16.57 7.49
C ASP A 290 22.03 17.48 6.43
N VAL A 291 22.88 18.06 5.56
CA VAL A 291 22.42 18.79 4.39
C VAL A 291 21.95 17.81 3.33
N TRP A 292 20.64 17.77 3.10
CA TRP A 292 20.02 16.92 2.08
C TRP A 292 19.97 17.60 0.72
N SER A 293 20.11 16.83 -0.35
CA SER A 293 19.79 17.29 -1.70
C SER A 293 19.09 16.21 -2.51
N VAL A 294 18.26 16.65 -3.45
CA VAL A 294 17.47 15.79 -4.34
C VAL A 294 17.73 16.26 -5.75
N THR A 295 18.09 15.32 -6.64
CA THR A 295 18.37 15.62 -8.04
C THR A 295 17.58 14.68 -8.94
N GLU A 296 16.95 15.21 -9.99
CA GLU A 296 16.29 14.38 -10.99
C GLU A 296 17.35 13.60 -11.76
N LYS A 297 17.32 12.27 -11.66
CA LYS A 297 18.19 11.38 -12.42
C LYS A 297 17.76 11.30 -13.87
N TRP A 298 16.46 11.08 -14.06
CA TRP A 298 15.81 11.04 -15.37
C TRP A 298 14.31 11.31 -15.22
N SER A 299 13.67 11.68 -16.32
CA SER A 299 12.22 11.77 -16.42
C SER A 299 11.69 11.30 -17.77
N GLN A 300 10.47 10.76 -17.74
CA GLN A 300 9.74 10.28 -18.91
C GLN A 300 8.33 10.86 -18.99
N LYS A 301 7.81 10.98 -20.21
CA LYS A 301 6.43 11.44 -20.46
C LYS A 301 5.36 10.42 -20.04
N SER A 302 5.78 9.19 -19.72
CA SER A 302 4.92 8.16 -19.14
C SER A 302 4.26 8.68 -17.86
N GLN A 303 2.97 8.39 -17.70
CA GLN A 303 2.17 8.84 -16.56
C GLN A 303 1.45 7.63 -15.98
N ALA A 304 1.90 7.11 -14.85
CA ALA A 304 1.12 6.19 -14.04
C ALA A 304 -0.02 6.92 -13.33
N TYR A 305 -1.13 6.22 -13.11
CA TYR A 305 -2.34 6.78 -12.52
C TYR A 305 -3.07 5.75 -11.66
N MET A 306 -3.24 6.05 -10.37
CA MET A 306 -3.88 5.22 -9.33
C MET A 306 -3.18 3.88 -9.03
N SER A 307 -2.55 3.25 -10.02
CA SER A 307 -1.76 2.03 -9.90
C SER A 307 -0.33 2.38 -9.46
N SER A 308 0.04 2.02 -8.23
CA SER A 308 1.41 2.25 -7.76
C SER A 308 2.35 1.19 -8.36
N PRO A 309 3.59 1.55 -8.74
CA PRO A 309 4.50 0.69 -9.50
C PRO A 309 5.11 -0.41 -8.63
N VAL A 310 5.61 -1.47 -9.27
CA VAL A 310 6.42 -2.52 -8.64
C VAL A 310 7.83 -2.53 -9.24
N LEU A 311 8.83 -2.80 -8.41
CA LEU A 311 10.23 -2.95 -8.81
C LEU A 311 10.57 -4.44 -8.91
N ILE A 312 11.13 -4.87 -10.04
CA ILE A 312 11.68 -6.22 -10.19
C ILE A 312 13.02 -6.13 -10.93
N GLY A 313 14.09 -6.57 -10.25
CA GLY A 313 15.45 -6.37 -10.75
C GLY A 313 15.72 -4.88 -11.03
N ASP A 314 16.22 -4.60 -12.23
CA ASP A 314 16.53 -3.23 -12.67
C ASP A 314 15.39 -2.57 -13.46
N SER A 315 14.15 -3.07 -13.33
CA SER A 315 12.99 -2.57 -14.08
C SER A 315 11.83 -2.16 -13.16
N ILE A 316 11.27 -0.99 -13.44
CA ILE A 316 10.05 -0.46 -12.84
C ILE A 316 8.88 -0.84 -13.75
N TYR A 317 7.88 -1.50 -13.20
CA TYR A 317 6.67 -1.89 -13.90
C TYR A 317 5.49 -1.01 -13.48
N LEU A 318 4.82 -0.39 -14.45
CA LEU A 318 3.83 0.65 -14.20
C LEU A 318 2.64 0.56 -15.15
N HIS A 319 1.43 0.64 -14.58
CA HIS A 319 0.19 0.83 -15.34
C HIS A 319 -0.09 2.32 -15.52
N LEU A 320 -0.27 2.72 -16.77
CA LEU A 320 -0.29 4.10 -17.23
C LEU A 320 -1.71 4.64 -17.35
N LYS A 321 -1.86 5.96 -17.25
CA LYS A 321 -3.09 6.74 -17.47
C LYS A 321 -3.75 6.45 -18.82
N ASN A 322 -2.94 6.17 -19.85
CA ASN A 322 -3.44 5.79 -21.18
C ASN A 322 -3.80 4.28 -21.27
N GLN A 323 -3.96 3.63 -20.11
CA GLN A 323 -4.35 2.24 -19.94
C GLN A 323 -3.29 1.24 -20.42
N ARG A 324 -2.07 1.65 -20.74
CA ARG A 324 -0.99 0.74 -21.13
C ARG A 324 -0.19 0.31 -19.92
N PHE A 325 0.47 -0.83 -20.02
CA PHE A 325 1.46 -1.29 -19.05
C PHE A 325 2.84 -1.09 -19.65
N ALA A 326 3.82 -0.67 -18.85
CA ALA A 326 5.18 -0.42 -19.32
C ALA A 326 6.21 -0.96 -18.34
N SER A 327 7.36 -1.35 -18.89
CA SER A 327 8.60 -1.56 -18.16
C SER A 327 9.55 -0.40 -18.46
N ILE A 328 10.13 0.19 -17.43
CA ILE A 328 11.12 1.27 -17.53
C ILE A 328 12.39 0.86 -16.80
N ALA A 329 13.55 1.00 -17.43
CA ALA A 329 14.84 0.74 -16.81
C ALA A 329 15.12 1.74 -15.69
N VAL A 330 15.57 1.24 -14.53
CA VAL A 330 15.95 2.08 -13.38
C VAL A 330 17.17 2.95 -13.70
N ALA A 331 18.09 2.44 -14.52
CA ALA A 331 19.40 3.06 -14.76
C ALA A 331 19.30 4.46 -15.38
N ASP A 332 18.49 4.60 -16.43
CA ASP A 332 18.44 5.78 -17.31
C ASP A 332 17.01 6.20 -17.68
N GLY A 333 16.00 5.42 -17.29
CA GLY A 333 14.61 5.71 -17.59
C GLY A 333 14.18 5.28 -18.98
N ASP A 334 14.99 4.49 -19.70
CA ASP A 334 14.59 3.95 -21.00
C ASP A 334 13.34 3.07 -20.86
N ILE A 335 12.37 3.30 -21.76
CA ILE A 335 11.16 2.50 -21.81
C ILE A 335 11.52 1.22 -22.55
N ASN A 336 11.66 0.12 -21.83
CA ASN A 336 12.01 -1.16 -22.44
C ASN A 336 10.89 -1.63 -23.39
N TRP A 337 9.64 -1.48 -22.96
CA TRP A 337 8.46 -1.74 -23.78
C TRP A 337 7.21 -1.06 -23.21
N THR A 338 6.16 -0.99 -24.03
CA THR A 338 4.83 -0.53 -23.63
C THR A 338 3.78 -1.40 -24.32
N SER A 339 2.83 -1.94 -23.56
CA SER A 339 1.76 -2.81 -24.02
C SER A 339 0.69 -2.06 -24.83
N SER A 340 -0.24 -2.79 -25.45
CA SER A 340 -1.54 -2.26 -25.86
C SER A 340 -2.39 -1.81 -24.65
N PRO A 341 -3.35 -0.89 -24.82
CA PRO A 341 -4.24 -0.47 -23.73
C PRO A 341 -5.06 -1.63 -23.17
N PHE A 342 -5.14 -1.72 -21.85
CA PHE A 342 -5.87 -2.72 -21.10
C PHE A 342 -6.10 -2.27 -19.64
N GLY A 343 -7.36 -2.26 -19.21
CA GLY A 343 -7.76 -1.89 -17.84
C GLY A 343 -7.55 -0.40 -17.50
N LYS A 344 -8.38 0.14 -16.62
CA LYS A 344 -8.30 1.54 -16.13
C LYS A 344 -7.47 1.69 -14.85
N TYR A 345 -7.35 0.61 -14.09
CA TYR A 345 -6.59 0.52 -12.84
C TYR A 345 -6.07 -0.90 -12.72
N TRP A 346 -4.87 -1.04 -12.16
CA TRP A 346 -4.24 -2.31 -11.84
C TRP A 346 -3.78 -2.31 -10.38
N SER A 347 -4.20 -3.33 -9.63
CA SER A 347 -3.56 -3.71 -8.36
C SER A 347 -2.46 -4.72 -8.65
N MET A 348 -1.23 -4.47 -8.18
CA MET A 348 -0.08 -5.32 -8.50
C MET A 348 0.63 -5.84 -7.25
N VAL A 349 0.97 -7.13 -7.27
CA VAL A 349 1.86 -7.80 -6.31
C VAL A 349 2.93 -8.56 -7.09
N SER A 350 4.15 -8.62 -6.57
CA SER A 350 5.25 -9.36 -7.18
C SER A 350 5.88 -10.34 -6.19
N ASN A 351 6.38 -11.46 -6.69
CA ASN A 351 7.29 -12.35 -5.95
C ASN A 351 8.78 -12.16 -6.34
N GLY A 352 9.11 -11.06 -7.05
CA GLY A 352 10.45 -10.78 -7.58
C GLY A 352 10.78 -11.48 -8.91
N LYS A 353 9.87 -12.31 -9.43
CA LYS A 353 10.01 -12.95 -10.76
C LYS A 353 8.76 -12.79 -11.61
N GLN A 354 7.60 -12.76 -10.99
CA GLN A 354 6.29 -12.65 -11.62
C GLN A 354 5.53 -11.47 -11.00
N ILE A 355 4.47 -11.06 -11.68
CA ILE A 355 3.52 -10.06 -11.21
C ILE A 355 2.12 -10.66 -11.29
N LEU A 356 1.40 -10.64 -10.16
CA LEU A 356 -0.06 -10.75 -10.14
C LEU A 356 -0.62 -9.34 -10.34
N ALA A 357 -1.34 -9.13 -11.43
CA ALA A 357 -1.96 -7.85 -11.76
C ALA A 357 -3.46 -8.02 -11.93
N LEU A 358 -4.24 -7.50 -10.98
CA LEU A 358 -5.70 -7.46 -11.07
C LEU A 358 -6.13 -6.15 -11.73
N ASP A 359 -6.79 -6.24 -12.88
CA ASP A 359 -7.35 -5.07 -13.53
C ASP A 359 -8.74 -4.70 -12.99
N ASN A 360 -9.19 -3.48 -13.27
CA ASN A 360 -10.48 -3.00 -12.78
C ASN A 360 -11.70 -3.77 -13.27
N SER A 361 -11.60 -4.49 -14.39
CA SER A 361 -12.66 -5.39 -14.87
C SER A 361 -12.65 -6.75 -14.16
N GLY A 362 -11.68 -6.99 -13.26
CA GLY A 362 -11.59 -8.19 -12.45
C GLY A 362 -10.94 -9.39 -13.15
N GLU A 363 -10.23 -9.18 -14.25
CA GLU A 363 -9.29 -10.14 -14.82
C GLU A 363 -7.96 -10.05 -14.05
N LEU A 364 -7.58 -11.16 -13.42
CA LEU A 364 -6.27 -11.33 -12.82
C LEU A 364 -5.31 -11.86 -13.87
N LEU A 365 -4.19 -11.18 -14.05
CA LEU A 365 -3.10 -11.60 -14.93
C LEU A 365 -1.95 -12.14 -14.08
N LEU A 366 -1.40 -13.28 -14.51
CA LEU A 366 -0.10 -13.76 -14.08
C LEU A 366 0.93 -13.39 -15.16
N ILE A 367 1.89 -12.56 -14.82
CA ILE A 367 2.86 -11.99 -15.76
C ILE A 367 4.25 -12.45 -15.34
N GLN A 368 5.04 -12.94 -16.30
CA GLN A 368 6.48 -13.13 -16.10
C GLN A 368 7.16 -11.75 -16.20
N ALA A 369 7.92 -11.35 -15.19
CA ALA A 369 8.74 -10.16 -15.29
C ALA A 369 9.83 -10.41 -16.33
N ASP A 370 9.78 -9.62 -17.40
CA ASP A 370 10.74 -9.63 -18.49
C ASP A 370 10.94 -8.20 -18.98
N ALA A 371 12.19 -7.78 -19.14
CA ALA A 371 12.51 -6.42 -19.59
C ALA A 371 12.42 -6.29 -21.11
N SER A 372 12.43 -7.38 -21.89
CA SER A 372 12.40 -7.34 -23.35
C SER A 372 10.99 -7.28 -23.94
N GLU A 373 9.99 -7.84 -23.26
CA GLU A 373 8.60 -7.85 -23.70
C GLU A 373 7.60 -8.00 -22.54
N LEU A 374 6.33 -7.70 -22.80
CA LEU A 374 5.24 -8.09 -21.90
C LEU A 374 4.91 -9.57 -22.09
N LYS A 375 5.28 -10.39 -21.11
CA LYS A 375 5.00 -11.84 -21.12
C LYS A 375 3.88 -12.21 -20.14
N VAL A 376 2.63 -12.19 -20.63
CA VAL A 376 1.48 -12.72 -19.87
C VAL A 376 1.51 -14.24 -19.93
N ILE A 377 1.61 -14.89 -18.76
CA ILE A 377 1.59 -16.35 -18.62
C ILE A 377 0.16 -16.85 -18.76
N ASP A 378 -0.75 -16.29 -17.97
CA ASP A 378 -2.15 -16.71 -17.93
C ASP A 378 -3.06 -15.61 -17.38
N LYS A 379 -4.37 -15.78 -17.55
CA LYS A 379 -5.39 -14.87 -17.06
C LYS A 379 -6.61 -15.61 -16.52
N GLN A 380 -7.21 -15.10 -15.46
CA GLN A 380 -8.45 -15.63 -14.91
C GLN A 380 -9.37 -14.51 -14.39
N LYS A 381 -10.66 -14.59 -14.72
CA LYS A 381 -11.69 -13.72 -14.14
C LYS A 381 -11.93 -14.10 -12.68
N VAL A 382 -11.71 -13.15 -11.77
CA VAL A 382 -11.83 -13.35 -10.31
C VAL A 382 -12.75 -12.33 -9.64
N ALA A 383 -13.15 -11.29 -10.37
CA ALA A 383 -13.96 -10.18 -9.88
C ALA A 383 -14.73 -9.49 -11.02
N GLU A 384 -15.58 -8.52 -10.71
CA GLU A 384 -16.29 -7.70 -11.70
C GLU A 384 -15.79 -6.25 -11.78
N ASP A 385 -15.84 -5.51 -10.67
CA ASP A 385 -15.44 -4.09 -10.59
C ASP A 385 -14.42 -3.93 -9.47
N ALA A 386 -13.13 -4.11 -9.79
CA ALA A 386 -12.07 -4.29 -8.80
C ALA A 386 -11.12 -3.09 -8.71
N TRP A 387 -11.27 -2.28 -7.66
CA TRP A 387 -10.42 -1.11 -7.41
C TRP A 387 -9.59 -1.23 -6.14
N ALA A 388 -9.86 -2.25 -5.33
CA ALA A 388 -9.10 -2.54 -4.13
C ALA A 388 -7.79 -3.23 -4.48
N HIS A 389 -6.76 -2.95 -3.67
CA HIS A 389 -5.50 -3.67 -3.80
C HIS A 389 -5.69 -5.13 -3.35
N ILE A 390 -5.22 -6.09 -4.13
CA ILE A 390 -5.26 -7.52 -3.77
C ILE A 390 -4.38 -7.77 -2.55
N ALA A 391 -4.77 -8.76 -1.75
CA ALA A 391 -3.91 -9.30 -0.71
C ALA A 391 -3.51 -10.73 -1.06
N VAL A 392 -2.28 -11.08 -0.72
CA VAL A 392 -1.74 -12.43 -0.89
C VAL A 392 -1.21 -12.89 0.45
N GLN A 393 -1.70 -14.05 0.91
CA GLN A 393 -1.30 -14.69 2.16
C GLN A 393 -1.01 -16.15 1.86
N ASP A 394 0.25 -16.56 1.95
CA ASP A 394 0.68 -17.93 1.63
C ASP A 394 0.18 -18.39 0.25
N ASP A 395 -0.73 -19.37 0.19
CA ASP A 395 -1.35 -19.90 -1.03
C ASP A 395 -2.71 -19.24 -1.38
N LEU A 396 -3.09 -18.21 -0.64
CA LEU A 396 -4.37 -17.52 -0.75
C LEU A 396 -4.23 -16.17 -1.43
N LEU A 397 -5.18 -15.92 -2.34
CA LEU A 397 -5.43 -14.63 -2.94
C LEU A 397 -6.76 -14.09 -2.43
N ILE A 398 -6.73 -12.91 -1.80
CA ILE A 398 -7.93 -12.22 -1.34
C ILE A 398 -8.21 -11.07 -2.31
N VAL A 399 -9.38 -11.13 -2.94
CA VAL A 399 -9.85 -10.14 -3.91
C VAL A 399 -11.08 -9.45 -3.36
N ARG A 400 -11.05 -8.11 -3.37
CA ARG A 400 -12.20 -7.28 -3.07
C ARG A 400 -12.61 -6.54 -4.34
N ASP A 401 -13.75 -6.92 -4.91
CA ASP A 401 -14.42 -6.09 -5.89
C ASP A 401 -15.36 -5.10 -5.19
N LEU A 402 -16.11 -4.30 -5.93
CA LEU A 402 -16.96 -3.28 -5.34
C LEU A 402 -18.01 -3.87 -4.39
N ARG A 403 -18.55 -5.07 -4.66
CA ARG A 403 -19.75 -5.62 -3.98
C ARG A 403 -19.57 -7.00 -3.36
N ALA A 404 -18.40 -7.61 -3.47
CA ALA A 404 -18.05 -8.82 -2.76
C ALA A 404 -16.56 -8.86 -2.38
N ILE A 405 -16.26 -9.62 -1.34
CA ILE A 405 -14.92 -10.11 -1.03
C ILE A 405 -14.88 -11.61 -1.33
N LYS A 406 -13.80 -12.05 -1.95
CA LYS A 406 -13.56 -13.41 -2.40
C LYS A 406 -12.19 -13.87 -1.95
N VAL A 407 -12.10 -15.11 -1.50
CA VAL A 407 -10.82 -15.76 -1.24
C VAL A 407 -10.65 -16.91 -2.19
N PHE A 408 -9.53 -16.92 -2.89
CA PHE A 408 -9.10 -17.99 -3.77
C PHE A 408 -7.88 -18.66 -3.17
N ARG A 409 -7.70 -19.94 -3.49
CA ARG A 409 -6.51 -20.73 -3.15
C ARG A 409 -5.90 -21.29 -4.42
N TRP A 410 -4.60 -21.12 -4.61
CA TRP A 410 -3.88 -21.86 -5.63
C TRP A 410 -3.34 -23.19 -5.10
N LYS A 411 -3.21 -24.18 -5.99
CA LYS A 411 -2.73 -25.53 -5.68
C LYS A 411 -1.27 -25.73 -5.99
#